data_AF-A0A2W2EA47-F1
#
_entry.id   AF-A0A2W2EA47-F1
#
_cell.length_a   1.000
_cell.length_b   1.000
_cell.length_c   1.000
_cell.angle_alpha   90.00
_cell.angle_beta   90.00
_cell.angle_gamma   90.00
#
_symmetry.space_group_name_H-M   'P 1'
#
loop_
_entity.id
_entity.type
_entity.pdbx_description
1 polymer ?
#
loop_
_entity_poly.entity_id
_entity_poly.type
_entity_poly.pdbx_seq_one_letter_code
_entity_poly.pdbx_strand_id
1 'polypeptide(L)' 'MKRTAITLADGRELVYFDERDDAVRDQPDRRELPPPPPASQLRYDPLTDEWVALAVHRQTRTFL' A
#
# COMPACT_ATOMS: atom_id res chain seq x y z
N MET A 1 27.56 11.20 -5.44
CA MET A 1 26.11 10.95 -5.27
C MET A 1 25.79 9.59 -5.85
N LYS A 2 25.63 8.60 -4.97
CA LYS A 2 25.35 7.20 -5.31
C LYS A 2 23.85 6.98 -5.34
N ARG A 3 23.36 6.37 -6.42
CA ARG A 3 21.98 5.89 -6.54
C ARG A 3 21.95 4.40 -6.24
N THR A 4 21.05 3.94 -5.38
CA THR A 4 20.84 2.51 -5.13
C THR A 4 19.35 2.21 -5.12
N ALA A 5 18.95 1.15 -5.81
CA ALA A 5 17.56 0.71 -5.88
C ALA A 5 17.40 -0.60 -5.10
N ILE A 6 16.33 -0.70 -4.32
CA ILE A 6 15.89 -1.94 -3.69
C ILE A 6 14.41 -2.19 -3.99
N THR A 7 13.98 -3.43 -3.81
CA THR A 7 12.58 -3.84 -3.96
C THR A 7 11.90 -3.86 -2.60
N LEU A 8 10.75 -3.20 -2.50
CA LEU A 8 9.87 -3.24 -1.34
C LEU A 8 9.08 -4.56 -1.31
N ALA A 9 8.51 -4.91 -0.15
CA ALA A 9 7.75 -6.15 0.04
C ALA A 9 6.55 -6.27 -0.91
N ASP A 10 6.01 -5.15 -1.39
CA ASP A 10 4.90 -5.09 -2.35
C ASP A 10 5.35 -4.96 -3.82
N GLY A 11 6.64 -5.17 -4.09
CA GLY A 11 7.21 -5.15 -5.44
C GLY A 11 7.51 -3.76 -6.00
N ARG A 12 7.21 -2.68 -5.26
CA ARG A 12 7.60 -1.32 -5.66
C ARG A 12 9.10 -1.09 -5.53
N GLU A 13 9.64 -0.17 -6.32
CA GLU A 13 11.04 0.28 -6.21
C GLU A 13 11.16 1.35 -5.11
N LEU A 14 12.14 1.20 -4.22
CA LEU A 14 12.64 2.27 -3.36
C LEU A 14 14.04 2.67 -3.84
N VAL A 15 14.21 3.97 -4.12
CA VAL A 15 15.47 4.52 -4.61
C VAL A 15 16.11 5.40 -3.52
N TYR A 16 17.32 5.03 -3.12
CA TYR A 16 18.19 5.84 -2.26
C TYR A 16 19.10 6.73 -3.11
N PHE A 17 19.30 7.94 -2.62
CA PHE A 17 20.29 8.88 -3.13
C PHE A 17 21.21 9.27 -1.98
N ASP A 18 22.42 8.76 -1.99
CA ASP A 18 23.42 8.98 -0.95
C ASP A 18 24.48 9.99 -1.44
N GLU A 19 24.92 10.90 -0.57
CA GLU A 19 25.96 11.88 -0.92
C GLU A 19 27.32 11.20 -1.18
N ARG A 20 27.63 10.17 -0.39
CA ARG A 20 28.88 9.40 -0.39
C ARG A 20 28.68 7.98 -0.92
N ASP A 21 29.73 7.37 -1.43
CA ASP A 21 29.66 6.08 -2.11
C ASP A 21 29.78 4.86 -1.16
N ASP A 22 30.12 5.10 0.11
CA ASP A 22 30.31 4.09 1.16
C ASP A 22 29.00 3.61 1.81
N ALA A 23 27.87 4.28 1.55
CA ALA A 23 26.57 3.84 2.02
C ALA A 23 26.16 2.47 1.41
N VAL A 24 25.77 1.52 2.24
CA VAL A 24 25.28 0.19 1.83
C VAL A 24 23.77 0.13 2.02
N ARG A 25 23.03 -0.13 0.94
CA ARG A 25 21.56 -0.17 0.88
C ARG A 25 21.09 -1.51 0.28
N ASP A 26 21.47 -2.62 0.89
CA ASP A 26 21.19 -3.97 0.40
C ASP A 26 20.20 -4.76 1.29
N GLN A 27 19.68 -4.12 2.33
CA GLN A 27 18.76 -4.78 3.25
C GLN A 27 17.41 -5.02 2.58
N PRO A 28 16.95 -6.28 2.49
CA PRO A 28 15.64 -6.58 1.91
C PRO A 28 14.52 -6.09 2.83
N ASP A 29 13.43 -5.63 2.24
CA ASP A 29 12.20 -5.36 2.98
C ASP A 29 11.56 -6.67 3.45
N ARG A 30 11.49 -6.86 4.78
CA ARG A 30 10.99 -8.08 5.43
C ARG A 30 9.57 -7.94 5.96
N ARG A 31 8.87 -6.85 5.64
CA ARG A 31 7.49 -6.64 6.11
C ARG A 31 6.59 -7.76 5.58
N GLU A 32 5.84 -8.37 6.48
CA GLU A 32 4.74 -9.25 6.10
C GLU A 32 3.58 -8.38 5.60
N LEU A 33 3.12 -8.67 4.39
CA LEU A 33 1.97 -7.96 3.82
C LEU A 33 0.68 -8.66 4.26
N PRO A 34 -0.32 -7.91 4.74
CA PRO A 34 -1.63 -8.50 4.96
C PRO A 34 -2.22 -8.97 3.62
N PRO A 35 -3.13 -9.95 3.65
CA PRO A 35 -3.86 -10.34 2.45
C PRO A 35 -4.61 -9.13 1.86
N PRO A 36 -4.91 -9.14 0.55
CA PRO A 36 -5.74 -8.12 -0.05
C PRO A 36 -7.08 -7.98 0.70
N PRO A 37 -7.59 -6.75 0.87
CA PRO A 37 -8.87 -6.55 1.53
C PRO A 37 -10.00 -7.23 0.73
N PRO A 38 -11.10 -7.62 1.39
CA PRO A 38 -12.27 -8.13 0.69
C PRO A 38 -12.82 -7.08 -0.28
N ALA A 39 -13.35 -7.56 -1.41
CA ALA A 39 -13.97 -6.72 -2.42
C ALA A 39 -15.12 -5.91 -1.83
N SER A 40 -15.31 -4.69 -2.36
CA SER A 40 -16.48 -3.88 -2.06
C SER A 40 -17.76 -4.58 -2.51
N GLN A 41 -18.86 -4.31 -1.83
CA GLN A 41 -20.17 -4.84 -2.15
C GLN A 41 -21.15 -3.71 -2.49
N LEU A 42 -22.14 -4.00 -3.31
CA LEU A 42 -23.30 -3.15 -3.51
C LEU A 42 -24.50 -3.78 -2.81
N ARG A 43 -25.23 -2.99 -2.03
CA ARG A 43 -26.49 -3.40 -1.41
C ARG A 43 -27.59 -2.44 -1.80
N TYR A 44 -28.73 -2.98 -2.20
CA TYR A 44 -29.91 -2.20 -2.50
C TYR A 44 -30.70 -1.91 -1.22
N ASP A 45 -31.09 -0.64 -1.02
CA ASP A 45 -31.99 -0.19 0.03
C ASP A 45 -33.39 0.04 -0.56
N PRO A 46 -34.39 -0.79 -0.22
CA PRO A 46 -35.75 -0.67 -0.76
C PRO A 46 -36.56 0.49 -0.19
N LEU A 47 -36.13 1.10 0.94
CA LEU A 47 -36.85 2.23 1.53
C LEU A 47 -36.52 3.54 0.80
N THR A 48 -35.29 3.66 0.32
CA THR A 48 -34.82 4.84 -0.44
C THR A 48 -34.78 4.60 -1.95
N ASP A 49 -34.94 3.35 -2.40
CA ASP A 49 -34.80 2.92 -3.80
C ASP A 49 -33.40 3.20 -4.37
N GLU A 50 -32.35 2.91 -3.58
CA GLU A 50 -30.97 3.26 -3.91
C GLU A 50 -30.00 2.08 -3.79
N TRP A 51 -28.89 2.15 -4.53
CA TRP A 51 -27.74 1.25 -4.37
C TRP A 51 -26.65 1.89 -3.53
N VAL A 52 -26.27 1.22 -2.45
CA VAL A 52 -25.26 1.67 -1.49
C VAL A 52 -23.97 0.86 -1.65
N ALA A 53 -22.85 1.56 -1.85
CA ALA A 53 -21.52 0.95 -1.90
C ALA A 53 -20.95 0.74 -0.49
N LEU A 54 -20.67 -0.52 -0.15
CA LEU A 54 -20.00 -0.91 1.08
C LEU A 54 -18.53 -1.20 0.81
N ALA A 55 -17.66 -0.32 1.29
CA ALA A 55 -16.21 -0.44 1.18
C ALA A 55 -15.55 -0.46 2.56
N VAL A 56 -15.85 -1.49 3.37
CA VAL A 56 -15.44 -1.62 4.78
C VAL A 56 -13.93 -1.43 4.97
N HIS A 57 -13.12 -1.92 4.02
CA HIS A 57 -11.68 -1.81 4.03
C HIS A 57 -11.14 -0.36 3.96
N ARG A 58 -11.99 0.64 3.68
CA ARG A 58 -11.58 2.05 3.69
C ARG A 58 -11.47 2.63 5.09
N GLN A 59 -12.10 2.01 6.10
CA GLN A 59 -12.07 2.49 7.49
C GLN A 59 -10.67 2.47 8.11
N THR A 60 -9.77 1.63 7.60
CA THR A 60 -8.39 1.49 8.11
C THR A 60 -7.38 2.38 7.38
N ARG A 61 -7.84 3.22 6.43
CA ARG A 61 -6.95 4.16 5.74
C ARG A 61 -6.52 5.27 6.71
N THR A 62 -5.23 5.62 6.67
CA THR A 62 -4.70 6.78 7.39
C THR A 62 -5.46 8.05 7.00
N PHE A 63 -5.84 8.85 7.99
CA PHE A 63 -6.36 10.21 7.80
C PHE A 63 -5.20 11.20 7.87
N LEU A 64 -5.12 12.14 6.93
CA LEU A 64 -4.07 13.16 6.83
C LEU A 64 -4.68 14.55 6.91
#